data_AF-A0A8S2ZAG7-F1
#
_entry.id   AF-A0A8S2ZAG7-F1
#
_cell.length_a   1.000
_cell.length_b   1.000
_cell.length_c   1.000
_cell.angle_alpha   90.00
_cell.angle_beta   90.00
_cell.angle_gamma   90.00
#
_symmetry.space_group_name_H-M   'P 1'
#
loop_
_entity.id
_entity.type
_entity.pdbx_description
1 polymer ?
#
loop_
_entity_poly.entity_id
_entity_poly.type
_entity_poly.pdbx_seq_one_letter_code
_entity_poly.pdbx_strand_id
1 'polypeptide(L)' 'LGRIFCGTLKSGQDVRILGENYTLKDPEDSFSCAVGRLWVFNARYRIELNRVPAGSWVLIEG' A
#
# COMPACT_ATOMS: atom_id res chain seq x y z
N LEU A 1 -0.32 3.52 7.36
CA LEU A 1 1.09 3.05 7.47
C LEU A 1 1.07 1.56 7.21
N GLY A 2 1.92 1.05 6.33
CA GLY A 2 2.02 -0.37 6.04
C GLY A 2 3.47 -0.81 5.87
N ARG A 3 3.69 -2.11 5.96
CA ARG A 3 4.99 -2.74 5.64
C ARG A 3 4.83 -3.56 4.37
N ILE A 4 5.78 -3.42 3.46
CA ILE A 4 5.80 -4.23 2.24
C ILE A 4 6.51 -5.54 2.57
N PHE A 5 5.76 -6.65 2.58
CA PHE A 5 6.31 -7.97 2.83
C PHE A 5 6.97 -8.57 1.59
N CYS A 6 6.37 -8.37 0.41
CA CYS A 6 6.84 -8.94 -0.85
C CYS A 6 6.54 -7.98 -2.01
N GLY A 7 7.37 -8.05 -3.06
CA GLY A 7 7.20 -7.25 -4.27
C GLY A 7 7.75 -5.82 -4.17
N THR A 8 7.26 -4.96 -5.04
CA THR A 8 7.60 -3.53 -5.07
C THR A 8 6.33 -2.75 -5.34
N LEU A 9 6.03 -1.77 -4.48
CA LEU A 9 4.87 -0.91 -4.62
C LEU A 9 5.27 0.34 -5.41
N LYS A 10 4.46 0.74 -6.40
CA LYS A 10 4.66 1.96 -7.19
C LYS A 10 3.51 2.94 -6.97
N SER A 11 3.82 4.23 -7.03
CA SER A 11 2.80 5.29 -7.10
C SER A 11 2.05 5.18 -8.43
N GLY A 12 0.72 5.35 -8.39
CA GLY A 12 -0.18 5.19 -9.53
C GLY A 12 -0.55 3.74 -9.88
N GLN A 13 -0.13 2.75 -9.08
CA GLN A 13 -0.45 1.35 -9.32
C GLN A 13 -1.81 0.99 -8.72
N ASP A 14 -2.66 0.28 -9.48
CA ASP A 14 -3.88 -0.33 -8.95
C ASP A 14 -3.53 -1.51 -8.04
N VAL A 15 -4.06 -1.47 -6.81
CA VAL A 15 -3.88 -2.50 -5.81
C VAL A 15 -5.23 -3.03 -5.35
N ARG A 16 -5.27 -4.33 -5.05
CA ARG A 16 -6.43 -4.95 -4.42
C ARG A 16 -6.24 -4.92 -2.91
N ILE A 17 -7.15 -4.22 -2.24
CA ILE A 17 -7.21 -4.14 -0.79
C ILE A 17 -8.21 -5.21 -0.33
N LEU A 18 -7.75 -6.02 0.62
CA LEU A 18 -8.54 -7.07 1.24
C LEU A 18 -8.94 -6.55 2.61
N GLY A 19 -10.24 -6.42 2.86
CA GLY A 19 -10.77 -6.01 4.15
C GLY A 19 -10.60 -7.08 5.22
N GLU A 20 -11.00 -6.74 6.45
CA GLU A 20 -10.81 -7.61 7.62
C GLU A 20 -11.65 -8.89 7.55
N ASN A 21 -12.78 -8.87 6.83
CA ASN A 21 -13.66 -10.03 6.67
C ASN A 21 -13.39 -10.80 5.37
N TYR A 22 -12.37 -10.40 4.60
CA TYR A 22 -12.05 -11.07 3.35
C TYR A 22 -11.75 -12.55 3.56
N THR A 23 -12.51 -13.40 2.89
CA THR A 23 -12.31 -14.85 2.89
C THR A 23 -12.22 -15.36 1.46
N LEU A 24 -11.44 -16.41 1.21
CA LEU A 24 -11.32 -17.03 -0.12
C LEU A 24 -12.67 -17.48 -0.73
N LYS A 25 -13.66 -17.74 0.13
CA LYS A 25 -15.01 -18.18 -0.25
C LYS A 25 -15.97 -17.01 -0.50
N ASP A 26 -15.67 -15.84 0.05
CA ASP A 26 -16.53 -14.66 -0.03
C ASP A 26 -15.68 -13.41 -0.37
N PRO A 27 -15.59 -13.06 -1.67
CA PRO A 27 -14.77 -11.96 -2.13
C PRO A 27 -15.43 -10.58 -1.99
N GLU A 28 -16.61 -10.46 -1.37
CA GLU A 28 -17.35 -9.19 -1.28
C GLU A 28 -16.55 -8.10 -0.55
N ASP A 29 -15.72 -8.45 0.44
CA ASP A 29 -14.88 -7.51 1.19
C ASP A 29 -13.52 -7.23 0.51
N SER A 30 -13.50 -7.17 -0.82
CA SER A 30 -12.32 -6.78 -1.57
C SER A 30 -12.60 -5.65 -2.54
N PHE A 31 -11.74 -4.64 -2.51
CA PHE A 31 -11.87 -3.46 -3.37
C PHE A 31 -10.54 -3.14 -4.04
N SER A 32 -10.60 -2.69 -5.28
CA SER A 32 -9.45 -2.17 -6.00
C SER A 32 -9.36 -0.66 -5.80
N CYS A 33 -8.21 -0.17 -5.37
CA CYS A 33 -7.94 1.27 -5.31
C CYS A 33 -6.61 1.57 -5.99
N ALA A 34 -6.53 2.72 -6.66
CA ALA A 34 -5.29 3.22 -7.21
C ALA A 34 -4.45 3.85 -6.08
N VAL A 35 -3.20 3.43 -5.96
CA VAL A 35 -2.25 4.08 -5.05
C VAL A 35 -1.97 5.48 -5.60
N GLY A 36 -2.28 6.52 -4.83
CA GLY A 36 -1.91 7.89 -5.13
C GLY A 36 -0.41 8.09 -4.95
N ARG A 37 0.00 8.64 -3.80
CA ARG A 37 1.40 8.90 -3.45
C ARG A 37 1.91 7.96 -2.38
N LEU A 38 3.22 7.77 -2.37
CA LEU A 38 3.93 6.97 -1.38
C LEU A 38 4.91 7.86 -0.62
N TRP A 39 4.97 7.70 0.69
CA TRP A 39 5.96 8.39 1.52
C TRP A 39 6.68 7.48 2.50
N VAL A 40 7.95 7.80 2.74
CA VAL A 40 8.69 7.27 3.89
C VAL A 40 8.62 8.27 5.03
N PHE A 41 8.21 7.77 6.18
CA PHE A 41 8.02 8.57 7.39
C PHE A 41 9.31 8.66 8.19
N ASN A 42 9.85 9.88 8.35
CA ASN A 42 11.01 10.18 9.18
C ASN A 42 10.62 11.07 10.36
N ALA A 43 9.60 10.65 11.11
CA ALA A 43 9.02 11.32 12.27
C ALA A 43 8.40 12.71 12.00
N ARG A 44 9.21 13.71 11.66
CA ARG A 44 8.77 15.11 11.46
C ARG A 44 8.60 15.50 10.00
N TYR A 45 9.22 14.77 9.09
CA TYR A 45 9.10 15.02 7.65
C TYR A 45 8.81 13.72 6.90
N ARG A 46 8.28 13.89 5.69
CA ARG A 46 7.87 12.81 4.81
C ARG A 46 8.64 13.00 3.51
N ILE A 47 9.27 11.93 3.03
CA ILE A 47 9.93 11.93 1.72
C ILE A 47 9.01 11.20 0.76
N GLU A 48 8.63 11.86 -0.34
CA GLU A 48 7.83 11.26 -1.41
C GLU A 48 8.71 10.33 -2.27
N LEU A 49 8.18 9.16 -2.60
CA LEU A 49 8.86 8.16 -3.41
C LEU A 49 7.97 7.66 -4.55
N ASN A 50 8.59 7.35 -5.68
CA ASN A 50 7.89 6.75 -6.81
C ASN A 50 7.70 5.23 -6.65
N ARG A 51 8.62 4.58 -5.93
CA ARG A 51 8.61 3.12 -5.72
C ARG A 51 9.23 2.76 -4.38
N VAL A 52 8.72 1.70 -3.75
CA VAL A 52 9.23 1.18 -2.48
C VAL A 52 9.37 -0.36 -2.57
N PRO A 53 10.56 -0.92 -2.30
CA PRO A 53 10.79 -2.36 -2.32
C PRO A 53 10.30 -3.05 -1.04
N ALA A 54 10.29 -4.38 -1.05
CA ALA A 54 10.00 -5.18 0.13
C ALA A 54 10.96 -4.90 1.29
N GLY A 55 10.44 -5.02 2.52
CA GLY A 55 11.16 -4.78 3.76
C GLY A 55 10.93 -3.38 4.37
N SER A 56 10.52 -2.41 3.57
CA SER A 56 10.34 -1.02 4.01
C SER A 56 8.95 -0.74 4.61
N TRP A 57 8.92 0.26 5.51
CA TRP A 57 7.69 0.89 6.01
C TRP A 57 7.31 2.08 5.15
N VAL A 58 6.05 2.17 4.79
CA VAL A 58 5.56 3.17 3.84
C VAL A 58 4.20 3.73 4.27
N LEU A 59 3.99 5.01 4.04
CA LEU A 59 2.69 5.66 4.06
C LEU A 59 2.13 5.66 2.64
N ILE A 60 0.91 5.17 2.50
CA ILE A 60 0.22 5.02 1.22
C ILE A 60 -0.96 5.99 1.26
N GLU A 61 -1.09 6.80 0.22
CA GLU A 61 -2.27 7.60 -0.08
C GLU A 61 -3.12 6.89 -1.12
N GLY A 62 -4.43 6.87 -0.92
CA GLY A 62 -5.41 6.20 -1.77
C GLY A 62 -6.74 6.08 -1.05
#